data_AF-A0A6A5WMA8-F1
#
_entry.id   AF-A0A6A5WMA8-F1
#
_cell.length_a   1.000
_cell.length_b   1.000
_cell.length_c   1.000
_cell.angle_alpha   90.00
_cell.angle_beta   90.00
_cell.angle_gamma   90.00
#
_symmetry.space_group_name_H-M   'P 1'
#
loop_
_entity.id
_entity.type
_entity.pdbx_description
1 polymer ?
#
loop_
_entity_poly.entity_id
_entity_poly.type
_entity_poly.pdbx_seq_one_letter_code
_entity_poly.pdbx_strand_id
1 'polypeptide(L)'
;SVLNGPCTGADGRIGVCVPTASCARDGGAFIHNACPGTPEDIKCCTKPACGLEALGGDCRWMQDCGGGKSLIRHQCPGPDAFRCC
;
A
#
# COMPACT_ATOMS: atom_id res chain seq x y z
N SER A 1 -1.42 7.59 13.29
CA SER A 1 -1.87 7.08 11.97
C SER A 1 -3.38 6.89 11.98
N VAL A 2 -3.97 6.73 10.79
CA VAL A 2 -5.41 6.48 10.62
C VAL A 2 -5.62 5.32 9.65
N LEU A 3 -6.76 4.63 9.76
CA LEU A 3 -7.17 3.62 8.78
C LEU A 3 -7.23 4.25 7.38
N ASN A 4 -6.72 3.54 6.37
CA ASN A 4 -6.55 4.00 4.99
C ASN A 4 -5.67 5.26 4.85
N GLY A 5 -4.84 5.56 5.85
CA GLY A 5 -3.85 6.63 5.79
C GLY A 5 -2.50 6.16 5.26
N PRO A 6 -1.64 7.08 4.81
CA PRO A 6 -0.26 6.77 4.45
C PRO A 6 0.54 6.30 5.66
N CYS A 7 1.48 5.40 5.41
CA CYS A 7 2.50 5.01 6.37
C CYS A 7 3.83 4.84 5.66
N THR A 8 4.91 4.99 6.42
CA THR A 8 6.27 4.76 5.92
C THR A 8 6.94 3.77 6.87
N GLY A 9 7.42 2.67 6.31
CA GLY A 9 8.19 1.68 7.06
C GLY A 9 9.56 2.19 7.48
N ALA A 10 10.16 1.52 8.46
CA ALA A 10 11.52 1.84 8.94
C ALA A 10 12.59 1.69 7.83
N ASP A 11 12.30 0.90 6.81
CA ASP A 11 13.09 0.69 5.59
C ASP A 11 12.80 1.75 4.50
N GLY A 12 12.03 2.79 4.81
CA GLY A 12 11.66 3.86 3.87
C GLY A 12 10.57 3.47 2.87
N ARG A 13 9.99 2.28 2.98
CA ARG A 13 8.92 1.84 2.08
C ARG A 13 7.61 2.55 2.40
N ILE A 14 7.06 3.23 1.40
CA ILE A 14 5.74 3.85 1.45
C ILE A 14 4.67 2.75 1.41
N GLY A 15 3.65 2.89 2.24
CA GLY A 15 2.53 1.96 2.33
C GLY A 15 1.24 2.63 2.76
N VAL A 16 0.29 1.80 3.15
CA VAL A 16 -1.02 2.20 3.65
C VAL A 16 -1.40 1.44 4.92
N CYS A 17 -1.98 2.14 5.89
CA CYS A 17 -2.52 1.52 7.11
C CYS A 17 -3.86 0.82 6.79
N VAL A 18 -3.85 -0.51 6.72
CA VAL A 18 -5.05 -1.32 6.44
C VAL A 18 -5.11 -2.54 7.35
N PRO A 19 -6.28 -3.20 7.47
CA PRO A 19 -6.37 -4.47 8.17
C PRO A 19 -5.41 -5.50 7.58
N THR A 20 -4.78 -6.27 8.45
CA THR A 20 -3.85 -7.34 8.08
C THR A 20 -4.47 -8.33 7.10
N ALA A 21 -5.72 -8.73 7.32
CA ALA A 21 -6.45 -9.59 6.41
C ALA A 21 -6.53 -9.04 4.98
N SER A 22 -6.74 -7.73 4.81
CA SER A 22 -6.83 -7.10 3.48
C SER A 22 -5.47 -7.13 2.77
N CYS A 23 -4.42 -6.70 3.45
CA CYS A 23 -3.08 -6.71 2.88
C CYS A 23 -2.61 -8.12 2.48
N ALA A 24 -2.90 -9.13 3.31
CA ALA A 24 -2.55 -10.52 3.03
C ALA A 24 -3.31 -11.06 1.81
N ARG A 25 -4.61 -10.75 1.70
CA ARG A 25 -5.43 -11.09 0.51
C ARG A 25 -4.87 -10.47 -0.76
N ASP A 26 -4.36 -9.25 -0.67
CA ASP A 26 -3.74 -8.53 -1.79
C ASP A 26 -2.27 -8.94 -2.03
N GLY A 27 -1.70 -9.87 -1.25
CA GLY A 27 -0.32 -10.33 -1.40
C GLY A 27 0.75 -9.31 -0.99
N GLY A 28 0.41 -8.37 -0.10
CA GLY A 28 1.33 -7.39 0.46
C GLY A 28 2.11 -7.92 1.68
N ALA A 29 3.07 -7.12 2.13
CA ALA A 29 3.89 -7.34 3.32
C ALA A 29 3.57 -6.32 4.43
N PHE A 30 3.69 -6.75 5.68
CA PHE A 30 3.44 -5.93 6.86
C PHE A 30 4.68 -5.28 7.42
N ILE A 31 4.53 -4.03 7.85
CA ILE A 31 5.53 -3.34 8.65
C ILE A 31 4.91 -3.03 10.02
N HIS A 32 5.55 -3.59 11.05
CA HIS A 32 5.15 -3.39 12.44
C HIS A 32 5.50 -1.98 12.91
N ASN A 33 4.70 -1.45 13.84
CA ASN A 33 4.88 -0.11 14.43
C ASN A 33 4.83 1.09 13.45
N ALA A 34 4.48 0.87 12.18
CA ALA A 34 4.35 1.94 11.18
C ALA A 34 2.94 2.57 11.12
N CYS A 35 1.97 2.03 11.89
CA CYS A 35 0.64 2.62 12.09
C CYS A 35 0.35 2.84 13.59
N PRO A 36 1.06 3.76 14.27
CA PRO A 36 0.79 4.06 15.67
C PRO A 36 -0.61 4.67 15.86
N GLY A 37 -1.30 4.26 16.93
CA GLY A 37 -2.63 4.76 17.27
C GLY A 37 -3.80 4.08 16.54
N THR A 38 -3.54 3.08 15.70
CA THR A 38 -4.59 2.19 15.15
C THR A 38 -4.63 0.86 15.90
N PRO A 39 -5.77 0.12 15.84
CA PRO A 39 -5.86 -1.25 16.33
C PRO A 39 -4.70 -2.16 15.88
N GLU A 40 -4.37 -3.20 16.68
CA GLU A 40 -3.26 -4.12 16.38
C GLU A 40 -3.41 -4.88 15.05
N ASP A 41 -4.65 -5.09 14.61
CA ASP A 41 -4.97 -5.71 13.34
C ASP A 41 -4.77 -4.77 12.14
N ILE A 42 -4.56 -3.46 12.37
CA ILE A 42 -4.19 -2.48 11.34
C ILE A 42 -2.67 -2.32 11.33
N LYS A 43 -2.07 -2.70 10.20
CA LYS A 43 -0.63 -2.59 9.99
C LYS A 43 -0.33 -1.82 8.72
N CYS A 44 0.88 -1.31 8.63
CA CYS A 44 1.35 -0.69 7.41
C CYS A 44 1.56 -1.78 6.37
N CYS A 45 0.70 -1.79 5.36
CA CYS A 45 0.81 -2.68 4.24
C CYS A 45 1.64 -2.05 3.14
N THR A 46 2.66 -2.77 2.69
CA THR A 46 3.48 -2.40 1.55
C THR A 46 3.38 -3.50 0.51
N LYS A 47 3.35 -3.12 -0.77
CA LYS A 47 3.30 -4.08 -1.87
C LYS A 47 4.24 -3.59 -2.96
N PRO A 48 5.48 -4.10 -2.99
CA PRO A 48 6.53 -3.62 -3.90
C PRO A 48 6.32 -4.07 -5.35
N ALA A 49 5.43 -5.04 -5.57
CA ALA A 49 5.07 -5.54 -6.89
C ALA A 49 3.55 -5.57 -7.03
N CYS A 50 3.02 -4.86 -8.02
CA CYS A 50 1.61 -4.85 -8.39
C CYS A 50 1.50 -4.86 -9.92
N GLY A 51 0.31 -5.14 -10.43
CA GLY A 51 0.03 -5.15 -11.87
C GLY A 51 -0.18 -6.55 -12.46
N LEU A 52 -0.43 -6.59 -13.77
CA LEU A 52 -0.68 -7.80 -14.54
C LEU A 52 0.43 -7.92 -15.59
N GLU A 53 1.19 -9.02 -15.53
CA GLU A 53 2.28 -9.38 -16.45
C GLU A 53 3.16 -8.20 -16.92
N ALA A 54 2.86 -7.60 -18.08
CA ALA A 54 3.64 -6.55 -18.73
C ALA A 54 3.44 -5.14 -18.16
N LEU A 55 2.42 -4.92 -17.32
CA LEU A 55 2.14 -3.66 -16.64
C LEU A 55 2.47 -3.82 -15.16
N GLY A 56 3.73 -4.10 -14.85
CA GLY A 56 4.22 -4.26 -13.49
C GLY A 56 4.75 -2.95 -12.90
N GLY A 57 4.54 -2.75 -11.61
CA GLY A 57 5.19 -1.68 -10.85
C GLY A 57 4.99 -1.83 -9.34
N ASP A 58 4.98 -0.73 -8.59
CA ASP A 58 4.92 -0.71 -7.13
C ASP A 58 3.74 0.12 -6.62
N CYS A 59 3.11 -0.35 -5.53
CA CYS A 59 1.97 0.36 -4.95
C CYS A 59 2.43 1.67 -4.33
N ARG A 60 1.94 2.79 -4.86
CA ARG A 60 2.20 4.14 -4.35
C ARG A 60 0.92 4.94 -4.22
N TRP A 61 1.01 6.03 -3.49
CA TRP A 61 -0.05 7.01 -3.50
C TRP A 61 -0.09 7.73 -4.85
N MET A 62 -1.30 8.08 -5.32
CA MET A 62 -1.49 8.70 -6.64
C MET A 62 -0.61 9.94 -6.84
N GLN A 63 -0.39 10.75 -5.80
CA GLN A 63 0.49 11.93 -5.88
C GLN A 63 1.97 11.58 -6.11
N ASP A 64 2.40 10.38 -5.72
CA ASP A 64 3.78 9.88 -5.81
C ASP A 64 4.02 9.00 -7.05
N CYS A 65 2.97 8.78 -7.85
CA CYS A 65 2.96 7.85 -8.97
C CYS A 65 3.81 8.35 -10.17
N GLY A 66 4.14 9.64 -10.22
CA GLY A 66 4.77 10.28 -11.37
C GLY A 66 3.81 10.37 -12.58
N GLY A 67 3.97 11.40 -13.40
CA GLY A 67 3.13 11.56 -14.60
C GLY A 67 3.36 10.43 -15.60
N GLY A 68 2.28 9.78 -16.06
CA GLY A 68 2.31 8.80 -17.16
C GLY A 68 2.32 7.32 -16.77
N LYS A 69 2.27 6.99 -15.47
CA LYS A 69 2.17 5.60 -15.03
C LYS A 69 0.74 5.06 -15.06
N SER A 70 0.60 3.78 -15.42
CA SER A 70 -0.70 3.12 -15.49
C SER A 70 -1.28 2.95 -14.08
N LEU A 71 -2.31 3.73 -13.76
CA LEU A 71 -3.04 3.65 -12.49
C LEU A 71 -3.97 2.42 -12.50
N ILE A 72 -3.41 1.25 -12.23
CA ILE A 72 -4.22 0.02 -12.19
C ILE A 72 -4.98 -0.01 -10.85
N ARG A 73 -6.30 -0.03 -10.96
CA ARG A 73 -7.20 -0.11 -9.80
C ARG A 73 -7.21 -1.52 -9.23
N HIS A 74 -7.51 -1.63 -7.93
CA HIS A 74 -7.70 -2.91 -7.24
C HIS A 74 -6.49 -3.85 -7.19
N GLN A 75 -5.31 -3.40 -7.62
CA GLN A 75 -4.06 -4.16 -7.49
C GLN A 75 -3.30 -3.85 -6.20
N CYS A 76 -3.74 -2.83 -5.45
CA CYS A 76 -3.14 -2.40 -4.19
C CYS A 76 -4.20 -2.35 -3.09
N PRO A 77 -3.85 -2.76 -1.86
CA PRO A 77 -4.77 -2.76 -0.74
C PRO A 77 -5.11 -1.34 -0.28
N GLY A 78 -6.29 -1.15 0.32
CA GLY A 78 -6.68 0.13 0.91
C GLY A 78 -7.51 1.02 -0.02
N PRO A 79 -7.39 2.36 0.09
CA PRO A 79 -8.24 3.29 -0.63
C PRO A 79 -7.82 3.41 -2.09
N ASP A 80 -8.73 3.92 -2.92
CA ASP A 80 -8.49 4.20 -4.35
C ASP A 80 -7.36 5.21 -4.60
N ALA A 81 -6.85 5.88 -3.55
CA ALA A 81 -5.68 6.75 -3.62
C ALA A 81 -4.33 6.01 -3.50
N PHE A 82 -4.31 4.75 -3.04
CA PHE A 82 -3.13 3.88 -3.05
C PHE A 82 -3.28 2.89 -4.19
N ARG A 83 -2.60 3.15 -5.30
CA ARG A 83 -2.78 2.42 -6.56
C ARG A 83 -1.48 1.82 -7.04
N CYS A 84 -1.62 0.91 -8.00
CA CYS A 84 -0.46 0.43 -8.72
C CYS A 84 0.04 1.53 -9.63
N CYS A 85 1.30 1.87 -9.43
CA CYS A 85 2.20 2.68 -10.23
C CYS A 85 3.36 1.75 -10.65
#